data_AF-A0A6M8AZ15-F1
#
_entry.id   AF-A0A6M8AZ15-F1
#
_cell.length_a   1.000
_cell.length_b   1.000
_cell.length_c   1.000
_cell.angle_alpha   90.00
_cell.angle_beta   90.00
_cell.angle_gamma   90.00
#
_symmetry.space_group_name_H-M   'P 1'
#
loop_
_entity.id
_entity.type
_entity.pdbx_description
1 polymer ?
#
loop_
_entity_poly.entity_id
_entity_poly.type
_entity_poly.pdbx_seq_one_letter_code
_entity_poly.pdbx_strand_id
1 'polypeptide(L)'
;MSIDDKARRTIRRLLAIAGDEAASPAERELAMERATVLMARHSITGLTDDPDARSREVATRSFTVAGGTSTASLALAYGIGQPAYPTIERN
;
A
#
# COMPACT_ATOMS: atom_id res chain seq x y z
N MET A 1 -15.30 -22.22 6.73
CA MET A 1 -15.20 -20.83 6.27
C MET A 1 -15.04 -19.95 7.50
N SER A 2 -13.95 -19.18 7.61
CA SER A 2 -13.68 -18.39 8.83
C SER A 2 -14.68 -17.23 8.97
N ILE A 3 -14.94 -16.82 10.21
CA ILE A 3 -15.74 -15.62 10.51
C ILE A 3 -15.10 -14.39 9.84
N ASP A 4 -13.76 -14.33 9.84
CA ASP A 4 -13.02 -13.23 9.22
C ASP A 4 -13.10 -13.24 7.69
N ASP A 5 -13.19 -14.41 7.05
CA ASP A 5 -13.44 -14.50 5.60
C ASP A 5 -14.79 -13.91 5.23
N LYS A 6 -15.79 -14.15 6.08
CA LYS A 6 -17.14 -13.59 5.90
C LYS A 6 -17.12 -12.08 6.10
N ALA A 7 -16.46 -11.60 7.15
CA ALA A 7 -16.29 -10.16 7.40
C ALA A 7 -15.59 -9.48 6.21
N ARG A 8 -14.50 -10.07 5.72
CA ARG A 8 -13.72 -9.53 4.59
C ARG A 8 -14.54 -9.43 3.30
N ARG A 9 -15.35 -10.46 2.96
CA ARG A 9 -16.29 -10.38 1.82
C ARG A 9 -17.35 -9.31 2.00
N THR A 10 -17.90 -9.16 3.21
CA THR A 10 -18.89 -8.13 3.50
C THR A 10 -18.30 -6.73 3.37
N ILE A 11 -17.09 -6.51 3.91
CA ILE A 11 -16.38 -5.23 3.80
C ILE A 11 -16.12 -4.89 2.33
N ARG A 12 -15.69 -5.85 1.50
CA ARG A 12 -15.55 -5.63 0.05
C ARG A 12 -16.83 -5.16 -0.62
N ARG A 13 -17.94 -5.83 -0.32
CA ARG A 13 -19.23 -5.46 -0.89
C ARG A 13 -19.63 -4.04 -0.51
N LEU A 14 -19.38 -3.63 0.73
CA LEU A 14 -19.65 -2.28 1.21
C LEU A 14 -18.75 -1.24 0.53
N LEU A 15 -17.44 -1.53 0.40
CA LEU A 15 -16.53 -0.63 -0.32
C LEU A 15 -16.86 -0.52 -1.82
N ALA A 16 -17.37 -1.58 -2.44
CA ALA A 16 -17.86 -1.54 -3.81
C ALA A 16 -19.07 -0.60 -3.96
N ILE A 17 -20.01 -0.64 -3.02
CA ILE A 17 -21.16 0.29 -2.98
C ILE A 17 -20.70 1.73 -2.75
N ALA A 18 -19.73 1.93 -1.86
CA ALA A 18 -19.17 3.26 -1.60
C ALA A 18 -18.49 3.90 -2.84
N GLY A 19 -17.87 3.06 -3.69
CA GLY A 19 -17.23 3.47 -4.94
C GLY A 19 -18.17 3.53 -6.14
N ASP A 20 -19.43 3.09 -6.00
CA ASP A 20 -20.40 3.10 -7.10
C ASP A 20 -20.95 4.52 -7.31
N GLU A 21 -20.67 5.12 -8.47
CA GLU A 21 -21.19 6.44 -8.84
C GLU A 21 -22.71 6.44 -9.11
N ALA A 22 -23.32 5.28 -9.40
CA ALA A 22 -24.76 5.16 -9.59
C ALA A 22 -25.53 5.08 -8.26
N ALA A 23 -24.85 4.81 -7.14
CA ALA A 23 -25.46 4.79 -5.82
C ALA A 23 -25.72 6.20 -5.29
N SER A 24 -26.74 6.35 -4.43
CA SER A 24 -27.02 7.66 -3.83
C SER A 24 -25.88 8.09 -2.89
N PRO A 25 -25.63 9.40 -2.72
CA PRO A 25 -24.58 9.88 -1.83
C PRO A 25 -24.71 9.33 -0.39
N ALA A 26 -25.93 9.27 0.13
CA ALA A 26 -26.22 8.74 1.46
C ALA A 26 -25.90 7.23 1.58
N GLU A 27 -26.16 6.44 0.54
CA GLU A 27 -25.82 5.02 0.52
C GLU A 27 -24.30 4.81 0.48
N ARG A 28 -23.58 5.65 -0.27
CA ARG A 28 -22.11 5.60 -0.35
C ARG A 28 -21.46 5.92 0.99
N GLU A 29 -21.95 6.96 1.67
CA GLU A 29 -21.48 7.35 3.01
C GLU A 29 -21.76 6.26 4.05
N LEU A 30 -22.99 5.75 4.08
CA LEU A 30 -23.39 4.68 5.00
C LEU A 30 -22.61 3.39 4.74
N ALA A 31 -22.30 3.07 3.48
CA ALA A 31 -21.51 1.92 3.12
C ALA A 31 -20.05 2.08 3.57
N MET A 32 -19.47 3.28 3.43
CA MET A 32 -18.14 3.60 3.99
C MET A 32 -18.12 3.43 5.51
N GLU A 33 -19.05 4.06 6.23
CA GLU A 33 -19.10 4.00 7.70
C GLU A 33 -19.17 2.54 8.19
N ARG A 34 -20.05 1.74 7.58
CA ARG A 34 -20.22 0.33 7.92
C ARG A 34 -18.97 -0.49 7.60
N ALA A 35 -18.29 -0.20 6.49
CA ALA A 35 -17.03 -0.85 6.15
C ALA A 35 -15.95 -0.53 7.19
N THR A 36 -15.81 0.74 7.59
CA THR A 36 -14.83 1.18 8.59
C THR A 36 -15.06 0.51 9.95
N VAL A 37 -16.30 0.46 10.42
CA VAL A 37 -16.66 -0.18 11.70
C VAL A 37 -16.34 -1.69 11.66
N LEU A 38 -16.66 -2.36 10.55
CA LEU A 38 -16.35 -3.79 10.39
C LEU A 38 -14.85 -4.06 10.30
N MET A 39 -14.08 -3.21 9.61
CA MET A 39 -12.62 -3.32 9.57
C MET A 39 -12.01 -3.19 10.96
N ALA A 40 -12.44 -2.19 11.74
CA ALA A 40 -11.98 -1.97 13.10
C ALA A 40 -12.34 -3.15 14.02
N ARG A 41 -13.59 -3.63 13.95
CA ARG A 41 -14.08 -4.73 14.79
C ARG A 41 -13.32 -6.03 14.57
N HIS A 42 -12.93 -6.31 13.33
CA HIS A 42 -12.19 -7.52 12.97
C HIS A 42 -10.66 -7.30 12.93
N SER A 43 -10.16 -6.13 13.38
CA SER A 43 -8.73 -5.76 13.29
C SER A 43 -8.13 -5.95 11.88
N ILE A 44 -8.95 -5.74 10.84
CA ILE A 44 -8.54 -5.87 9.44
C ILE A 44 -7.93 -4.53 9.01
N THR A 45 -6.60 -4.49 8.94
CA THR A 45 -5.83 -3.31 8.53
C THR A 45 -5.64 -3.18 7.02
N GLY A 46 -5.98 -4.21 6.26
CA GLY A 46 -5.93 -4.22 4.80
C GLY A 46 -6.80 -5.30 4.19
N LEU A 47 -7.41 -5.00 3.05
CA LEU A 47 -8.13 -5.97 2.21
C LEU A 47 -7.26 -6.42 1.04
N THR A 48 -6.02 -6.83 1.31
CA THR A 48 -5.21 -7.51 0.29
C THR A 48 -5.81 -8.89 0.06
N ASP A 49 -6.43 -9.09 -1.10
CA ASP A 49 -6.66 -10.41 -1.70
C ASP A 49 -6.54 -10.23 -3.22
N ASP A 50 -5.33 -9.89 -3.67
CA ASP A 50 -4.95 -10.29 -5.02
C ASP A 50 -4.22 -11.65 -4.86
N PRO A 51 -4.80 -12.76 -5.35
CA PRO A 51 -4.10 -14.04 -5.37
C PRO A 51 -2.82 -14.00 -6.24
N ASP A 52 -2.69 -13.02 -7.14
CA ASP A 52 -1.50 -12.70 -7.94
C ASP A 52 -0.58 -11.65 -7.28
N ALA A 53 -0.97 -11.05 -6.14
CA ALA A 53 -0.07 -10.20 -5.36
C ALA A 53 0.94 -11.01 -4.53
N ARG A 54 1.08 -12.31 -4.83
CA ARG A 54 2.25 -13.08 -4.44
C ARG A 54 3.48 -12.47 -5.10
N SER A 55 4.17 -11.64 -4.34
CA SER A 55 5.58 -11.29 -4.54
C SER A 55 5.90 -10.86 -5.96
N ARG A 56 5.67 -9.57 -6.27
CA ARG A 56 6.45 -8.92 -7.32
C ARG A 56 7.92 -9.07 -6.94
N GLU A 57 8.64 -10.00 -7.57
CA GLU A 57 10.08 -10.18 -7.39
C GLU A 57 10.72 -8.82 -7.65
N VAL A 58 11.23 -8.21 -6.58
CA VAL A 58 12.04 -6.99 -6.67
C VAL A 58 13.37 -7.44 -7.26
N ALA A 59 13.49 -7.36 -8.58
CA ALA A 59 14.72 -7.64 -9.30
C ALA A 59 15.80 -6.64 -8.85
N THR A 60 16.55 -7.03 -7.82
CA THR A 60 17.63 -6.22 -7.26
C THR A 60 18.85 -6.40 -8.15
N ARG A 61 19.20 -5.36 -8.92
CA ARG A 61 20.44 -5.32 -9.71
C ARG A 61 21.48 -4.54 -8.93
N SER A 62 22.55 -5.22 -8.50
CA SER A 62 23.74 -4.55 -7.97
C SER A 62 24.59 -4.04 -9.12
N PHE A 63 24.96 -2.76 -9.06
CA PHE A 63 25.98 -2.19 -9.93
C PHE A 63 27.05 -1.56 -9.03
N THR A 64 28.32 -1.82 -9.34
CA THR A 64 29.45 -1.26 -8.61
C THR A 64 29.95 -0.04 -9.37
N VAL A 65 29.78 1.15 -8.81
CA VAL A 65 30.36 2.38 -9.35
C VAL A 65 31.72 2.58 -8.69
N ALA A 66 32.79 2.64 -9.49
CA ALA A 66 34.11 3.00 -8.98
C ALA A 66 34.07 4.45 -8.49
N GLY A 67 34.10 4.64 -7.16
CA GLY A 67 34.06 5.95 -6.52
C GLY A 67 35.38 6.70 -6.69
N GLY A 68 35.41 7.67 -7.62
CA GLY A 68 36.37 8.77 -7.58
C GLY A 68 35.90 9.87 -6.62
N THR A 69 36.83 10.58 -5.98
CA THR A 69 36.59 11.50 -4.85
C THR A 69 35.84 12.80 -5.16
N SER A 70 35.08 12.93 -6.25
CA SER A 70 34.21 14.09 -6.47
C SER A 70 33.10 13.79 -7.47
N THR A 71 31.86 14.08 -7.05
CA THR A 71 30.59 14.00 -7.79
C THR A 71 29.89 12.65 -7.73
N ALA A 72 28.78 12.59 -6.99
CA ALA A 72 27.80 11.51 -7.11
C ALA A 72 27.37 11.44 -8.58
N SER A 73 27.56 10.29 -9.22
CA SER A 73 27.25 10.12 -10.64
C SER A 73 25.79 10.50 -10.92
N LEU A 74 25.54 11.20 -12.02
CA LEU A 74 24.19 11.62 -12.45
C LEU A 74 23.19 10.44 -12.44
N ALA A 75 23.68 9.22 -12.69
CA ALA A 75 22.93 7.97 -12.60
C ALA A 75 22.34 7.68 -11.20
N LEU A 76 23.03 8.03 -10.11
CA LEU A 76 22.49 7.94 -8.74
C LEU A 76 21.44 9.02 -8.48
N ALA A 77 21.65 10.23 -9.00
CA ALA A 77 20.72 11.35 -8.82
C ALA A 77 19.38 11.13 -9.53
N TYR A 78 19.38 10.52 -10.72
CA TYR A 78 18.15 10.17 -11.44
C TYR A 78 17.58 8.79 -11.07
N GLY A 79 18.40 7.87 -10.57
CA GLY A 79 17.97 6.53 -10.17
C GLY A 79 17.33 6.46 -8.78
N ILE A 80 17.71 7.36 -7.86
CA ILE A 80 17.17 7.42 -6.49
C ILE A 80 16.26 8.64 -6.38
N GLY A 81 15.06 8.52 -6.93
CA GLY A 81 13.93 9.38 -6.58
C GLY A 81 13.46 9.07 -5.14
N GLN A 82 14.18 9.65 -4.18
CA GLN A 82 13.92 9.81 -2.73
C GLN A 82 13.59 8.55 -1.89
N PRO A 83 14.38 8.32 -0.84
CA PRO A 83 13.81 8.50 0.50
C PRO A 83 14.72 9.31 1.45
N ALA A 84 14.08 9.74 2.54
CA ALA A 84 14.53 10.70 3.53
C ALA A 84 15.89 10.42 4.19
N TYR A 85 16.59 11.51 4.53
CA TYR A 85 17.83 11.55 5.32
C TYR A 85 17.67 10.85 6.68
N PRO A 86 18.66 10.03 7.10
CA PRO A 86 18.98 9.84 8.49
C PRO A 86 20.27 10.59 8.88
N THR A 87 20.20 11.19 10.06
CA THR A 87 21.18 12.04 10.73
C THR A 87 22.57 11.38 10.86
N ILE A 88 23.61 12.21 10.69
CA ILE A 88 25.02 11.86 10.79
C ILE A 88 25.40 11.67 12.26
N GLU A 89 25.86 10.48 12.65
CA GLU A 89 26.69 10.32 13.85
C GLU A 89 28.17 10.27 13.46
N ARG A 90 28.94 11.17 14.07
CA ARG A 90 30.39 11.24 13.99
C ARG A 90 31.02 10.25 14.99
N ASN A 91 32.05 9.55 14.56
CA ASN A 91 33.31 9.44 15.31
C ASN A 91 34.46 9.14 14.36
#